data_AF-A0A442NYT2-F1
#
_entry.id   AF-A0A442NYT2-F1
#
_cell.length_a   1.000
_cell.length_b   1.000
_cell.length_c   1.000
_cell.angle_alpha   90.00
_cell.angle_beta   90.00
_cell.angle_gamma   90.00
#
_symmetry.space_group_name_H-M   'P 1'
#
loop_
_entity.id
_entity.type
_entity.pdbx_description
1 polymer ?
#
loop_
_entity_poly.entity_id
_entity_poly.type
_entity_poly.pdbx_seq_one_letter_code
_entity_poly.pdbx_strand_id
1 'polypeptide(L)'
;MGGTYTNGAFSAPPAPPAVVPESVSARQFHLQLSVAGLRAQVIAWIGTQPVEVQDAFEYSGSFVRNEPMLETGFAALGYTSAQIDAFFTAAALL
;
A
#
# COMPACT_ATOMS: atom_id res chain seq x y z
N MET A 1 10.45 -6.11 -44.17
CA MET A 1 11.29 -7.32 -44.09
C MET A 1 12.54 -6.97 -43.31
N GLY A 2 12.72 -7.46 -42.07
CA GLY A 2 13.90 -7.09 -41.26
C GLY A 2 13.92 -7.60 -39.81
N GLY A 3 13.40 -8.80 -39.54
CA GLY A 3 13.54 -9.42 -38.21
C GLY A 3 14.85 -10.17 -38.10
N THR A 4 15.74 -9.77 -37.19
CA THR A 4 16.88 -10.60 -36.77
C THR A 4 16.37 -11.62 -35.75
N TYR A 5 16.34 -12.89 -36.15
CA TYR A 5 16.01 -14.02 -35.30
C TYR A 5 17.24 -14.41 -34.47
N THR A 6 17.31 -13.95 -33.22
CA THR A 6 18.35 -14.37 -32.28
C THR A 6 17.76 -15.36 -31.26
N ASN A 7 18.17 -16.62 -31.37
CA ASN A 7 18.20 -17.62 -30.29
C ASN A 7 16.86 -18.12 -29.68
N GLY A 8 15.79 -18.29 -30.47
CA GLY A 8 14.71 -19.25 -30.16
C GLY A 8 13.90 -19.07 -28.86
N ALA A 9 14.09 -17.96 -28.12
CA ALA A 9 13.37 -17.67 -26.90
C ALA A 9 12.46 -16.46 -27.11
N PHE A 10 11.15 -16.67 -26.96
CA PHE A 10 10.22 -15.55 -26.79
C PHE A 10 10.54 -14.89 -25.44
N SER A 11 11.40 -13.86 -25.46
CA SER A 11 11.51 -12.97 -24.31
C SER A 11 10.27 -12.08 -24.35
N ALA A 12 9.28 -12.38 -23.49
CA ALA A 12 8.16 -11.49 -23.29
C ALA A 12 8.72 -10.09 -22.96
N PRO A 13 8.14 -8.99 -23.51
CA PRO A 13 8.49 -7.64 -23.08
C PRO A 13 8.44 -7.59 -21.54
N PRO A 14 9.38 -6.89 -20.87
CA PRO A 14 9.28 -6.71 -19.43
C PRO A 14 7.89 -6.15 -19.12
N ALA A 15 7.15 -6.84 -18.24
CA ALA A 15 5.83 -6.37 -17.82
C ALA A 15 5.95 -4.91 -17.36
N PRO A 16 4.98 -4.03 -17.70
CA PRO A 16 5.00 -2.66 -17.19
C PRO A 16 5.20 -2.69 -15.67
N PRO A 17 6.05 -1.82 -15.10
CA PRO A 17 6.20 -1.77 -13.65
C PRO A 17 4.81 -1.58 -13.04
N ALA A 18 4.45 -2.42 -12.07
CA ALA A 18 3.20 -2.26 -11.34
C ALA A 18 3.20 -0.87 -10.70
N VAL A 19 2.32 0.01 -11.17
CA VAL A 19 2.21 1.37 -10.64
C VAL A 19 1.52 1.25 -9.29
N VAL A 20 2.29 1.37 -8.22
CA VAL A 20 1.74 1.41 -6.87
C VAL A 20 0.99 2.73 -6.71
N PRO A 21 -0.29 2.71 -6.30
CA PRO A 21 -1.04 3.93 -6.04
C PRO A 21 -0.34 4.80 -4.99
N GLU A 22 -0.14 6.08 -5.29
CA GLU A 22 0.42 7.04 -4.34
C GLU A 22 -0.51 7.29 -3.14
N SER A 23 -1.83 7.14 -3.35
CA SER A 23 -2.83 7.24 -2.30
C SER A 23 -4.03 6.34 -2.59
N VAL A 24 -4.78 6.02 -1.54
CA VAL A 24 -6.07 5.34 -1.61
C VAL A 24 -7.10 6.09 -0.77
N SER A 25 -8.37 5.96 -1.10
CA SER A 25 -9.44 6.54 -0.27
C SER A 25 -9.46 5.90 1.13
N ALA A 26 -9.99 6.62 2.12
CA ALA A 26 -10.15 6.08 3.47
C ALA A 26 -10.94 4.77 3.48
N ARG A 27 -11.99 4.67 2.66
CA ARG A 27 -12.78 3.46 2.49
C ARG A 27 -11.91 2.27 2.04
N GLN A 28 -11.15 2.45 0.95
CA GLN A 28 -10.26 1.43 0.40
C GLN A 28 -9.24 0.95 1.44
N PHE A 29 -8.64 1.90 2.15
CA PHE A 29 -7.68 1.61 3.21
C PHE A 29 -8.30 0.77 4.34
N HIS A 30 -9.44 1.20 4.91
CA HIS A 30 -10.10 0.47 5.99
C HIS A 30 -10.63 -0.90 5.55
N LEU A 31 -11.11 -1.03 4.32
CA LEU A 31 -11.50 -2.33 3.77
C LEU A 31 -10.29 -3.24 3.63
N GLN A 32 -9.18 -2.75 3.10
CA GLN A 32 -7.96 -3.54 2.98
C GLN A 32 -7.39 -3.95 4.34
N LEU A 33 -7.44 -3.09 5.36
CA LEU A 33 -7.10 -3.47 6.74
C LEU A 33 -7.95 -4.64 7.23
N SER A 34 -9.22 -4.68 6.83
CA SER A 34 -10.15 -5.75 7.20
C SER A 34 -9.85 -7.04 6.43
N VAL A 35 -9.60 -6.95 5.12
CA VAL A 35 -9.19 -8.07 4.27
C VAL A 35 -7.87 -8.68 4.72
N ALA A 36 -6.91 -7.85 5.11
CA ALA A 36 -5.60 -8.27 5.60
C ALA A 36 -5.61 -8.74 7.06
N GLY A 37 -6.74 -8.62 7.79
CA GLY A 37 -6.81 -8.95 9.21
C GLY A 37 -6.04 -8.01 10.14
N LEU A 38 -5.62 -6.84 9.65
CA LEU A 38 -4.76 -5.88 10.36
C LEU A 38 -5.54 -4.83 11.13
N ARG A 39 -6.84 -4.72 10.90
CA ARG A 39 -7.68 -3.66 11.47
C ARG A 39 -7.51 -3.53 12.98
N ALA A 40 -7.55 -4.64 13.73
CA ALA A 40 -7.42 -4.61 15.18
C ALA A 40 -6.03 -4.14 15.64
N GLN A 41 -4.96 -4.58 14.96
CA GLN A 41 -3.58 -4.20 15.28
C GLN A 41 -3.33 -2.72 15.00
N VAL A 42 -3.82 -2.21 13.86
CA VAL A 42 -3.67 -0.80 13.49
C VAL A 42 -4.44 0.10 14.45
N ILE A 43 -5.69 -0.23 14.81
CA ILE A 43 -6.47 0.56 15.77
C ILE A 43 -5.80 0.57 17.15
N ALA A 44 -5.29 -0.57 17.60
CA ALA A 44 -4.56 -0.66 18.87
C ALA A 44 -3.30 0.22 18.86
N TRP A 45 -2.55 0.24 17.74
CA TRP A 45 -1.38 1.10 17.59
C TRP A 45 -1.76 2.58 17.55
N ILE A 46 -2.78 2.97 16.77
CA ILE A 46 -3.29 4.35 16.69
C ILE A 46 -3.71 4.85 18.08
N GLY A 47 -4.33 4.00 18.90
CA GLY A 47 -4.71 4.35 20.28
C GLY A 47 -3.53 4.68 21.22
N THR A 48 -2.29 4.36 20.83
CA THR A 48 -1.07 4.74 21.56
C THR A 48 -0.44 6.04 21.07
N GLN A 49 -0.93 6.59 19.96
CA GLN A 49 -0.39 7.80 19.33
C GLN A 49 -0.99 9.07 19.94
N PRO A 50 -0.35 10.24 19.76
CA PRO A 50 -0.92 11.54 20.14
C PRO A 50 -2.28 11.79 19.48
N VAL A 51 -3.09 12.66 20.10
CA VAL A 51 -4.45 12.98 19.63
C VAL A 51 -4.46 13.46 18.17
N GLU A 52 -3.44 14.22 17.76
CA GLU A 52 -3.30 14.73 16.40
C GLU A 52 -3.19 13.61 15.36
N VAL A 53 -2.51 12.50 15.71
CA VAL A 53 -2.35 11.33 14.85
C VAL A 53 -3.64 10.50 14.83
N GLN A 54 -4.34 10.41 15.96
CA GLN A 54 -5.64 9.76 16.04
C GLN A 54 -6.68 10.50 15.19
N ASP A 55 -6.73 11.83 15.29
CA ASP A 55 -7.62 12.68 14.50
C ASP A 55 -7.27 12.61 13.01
N ALA A 56 -5.98 12.64 12.66
CA ALA A 56 -5.55 12.47 11.27
C ALA A 56 -6.00 11.12 10.70
N PHE A 57 -5.92 10.03 11.49
CA PHE A 57 -6.38 8.72 11.06
C PHE A 57 -7.91 8.64 10.92
N GLU A 58 -8.67 9.21 11.86
CA GLU A 58 -10.14 9.14 11.90
C GLU A 58 -10.79 10.03 10.84
N TYR A 59 -10.29 11.26 10.66
CA TYR A 59 -10.92 12.26 9.79
C TYR A 59 -10.29 12.36 8.40
N SER A 60 -9.24 11.60 8.11
CA SER A 60 -8.67 11.59 6.76
C SER A 60 -9.65 11.02 5.74
N GLY A 61 -9.79 11.73 4.60
CA GLY A 61 -10.51 11.23 3.43
C GLY A 61 -9.68 10.30 2.54
N SER A 62 -8.35 10.32 2.68
CA SER A 62 -7.42 9.58 1.83
C SER A 62 -6.08 9.35 2.52
N PHE A 63 -5.52 8.16 2.33
CA PHE A 63 -4.24 7.76 2.88
C PHE A 63 -3.18 7.81 1.79
N VAL A 64 -2.12 8.58 2.01
CA VAL A 64 -0.97 8.70 1.10
C VAL A 64 0.09 7.71 1.51
N ARG A 65 0.58 6.90 0.57
CA ARG A 65 1.55 5.83 0.85
C ARG A 65 2.81 6.33 1.55
N ASN A 66 3.34 7.47 1.10
CA ASN A 66 4.59 8.06 1.58
C ASN A 66 4.37 9.06 2.72
N GLU A 67 3.20 9.02 3.38
CA GLU A 67 2.97 9.90 4.52
C GLU A 67 3.75 9.41 5.75
N PRO A 68 4.44 10.29 6.51
CA PRO A 68 5.26 9.88 7.64
C PRO A 68 4.50 9.09 8.71
N MET A 69 3.22 9.40 8.93
CA MET A 69 2.36 8.71 9.89
C MET A 69 2.15 7.24 9.50
N LEU A 70 1.89 6.97 8.22
CA LEU A 70 1.66 5.61 7.71
C LEU A 70 2.94 4.80 7.69
N GLU A 71 4.05 5.38 7.24
CA GLU A 71 5.35 4.72 7.27
C GLU A 71 5.73 4.33 8.70
N THR A 72 5.55 5.24 9.66
CA THR A 72 5.81 4.98 11.08
C THR A 72 4.90 3.89 11.64
N GLY A 73 3.60 3.92 11.31
CA GLY A 73 2.63 2.92 11.77
C GLY A 73 2.91 1.53 11.23
N PHE A 74 3.13 1.40 9.94
CA PHE A 74 3.46 0.10 9.33
C PHE A 74 4.82 -0.41 9.80
N ALA A 75 5.84 0.46 9.93
CA ALA A 75 7.14 0.06 10.47
C ALA A 75 7.05 -0.42 11.93
N ALA A 76 6.24 0.24 12.77
CA ALA A 76 5.98 -0.20 14.14
C ALA A 76 5.30 -1.58 14.22
N LEU A 77 4.54 -1.94 13.19
CA LEU A 77 3.92 -3.27 13.03
C LEU A 77 4.84 -4.29 12.33
N GLY A 78 6.07 -3.91 11.97
CA GLY A 78 7.06 -4.79 11.34
C GLY A 78 6.88 -4.96 9.83
N TYR A 79 6.13 -4.08 9.17
CA TYR A 79 5.94 -4.11 7.72
C TYR A 79 7.12 -3.53 6.96
N THR A 80 7.50 -4.21 5.88
CA THR A 80 8.49 -3.73 4.91
C THR A 80 7.83 -2.80 3.89
N SER A 81 8.63 -1.95 3.24
CA SER A 81 8.16 -1.07 2.16
C SER A 81 7.43 -1.83 1.04
N ALA A 82 7.92 -3.02 0.67
CA ALA A 82 7.29 -3.89 -0.33
C ALA A 82 5.94 -4.45 0.12
N GLN A 83 5.76 -4.71 1.42
CA GLN A 83 4.45 -5.12 1.95
C GLN A 83 3.47 -3.94 1.99
N ILE A 84 3.95 -2.73 2.25
CA ILE A 84 3.15 -1.50 2.14
C ILE A 84 2.73 -1.27 0.68
N ASP A 85 3.64 -1.47 -0.29
CA ASP A 85 3.32 -1.44 -1.72
C ASP A 85 2.20 -2.39 -2.10
N ALA A 86 2.33 -3.66 -1.67
CA ALA A 86 1.33 -4.68 -1.91
C ALA A 86 -0.02 -4.33 -1.25
N PHE A 87 0.02 -3.77 -0.04
CA PHE A 87 -1.18 -3.31 0.67
C PHE A 87 -1.90 -2.21 -0.13
N PHE A 88 -1.20 -1.17 -0.58
CA PHE A 88 -1.79 -0.06 -1.33
C PHE A 88 -2.30 -0.52 -2.70
N THR A 89 -1.57 -1.40 -3.37
CA THR A 89 -2.00 -2.00 -4.64
C THR A 89 -3.29 -2.80 -4.48
N ALA A 90 -3.41 -3.60 -3.41
CA ALA A 90 -4.63 -4.35 -3.13
C ALA A 90 -5.79 -3.43 -2.70
N ALA A 91 -5.51 -2.42 -1.88
CA ALA A 91 -6.50 -1.45 -1.42
C ALA A 91 -7.14 -0.68 -2.57
N ALA A 92 -6.37 -0.30 -3.59
CA ALA A 92 -6.89 0.43 -4.75
C ALA A 92 -7.88 -0.37 -5.62
N LEU A 93 -7.99 -1.68 -5.41
CA LEU A 93 -8.95 -2.55 -6.11
C LEU A 93 -10.32 -2.62 -5.40
N LEU A 94 -10.47 -1.99 -4.22
CA LEU A 94 -11.67 -1.98 -3.39
C LEU A 94 -12.49 -0.69 -3.55
#